data_AF-A0A224Y178-F1
#
_entry.id   AF-A0A224Y178-F1
#
_cell.length_a   1.000
_cell.length_b   1.000
_cell.length_c   1.000
_cell.angle_alpha   90.00
_cell.angle_beta   90.00
_cell.angle_gamma   90.00
#
_symmetry.space_group_name_H-M   'P 1'
#
loop_
_entity.id
_entity.type
_entity.pdbx_description
1 polymer ?
#
loop_
_entity_poly.entity_id
_entity_poly.type
_entity_poly.pdbx_seq_one_letter_code
_entity_poly.pdbx_strand_id
1 'polypeptide(L)'
;MTELRTCLVIFITLFVARISWQATLREPVTYKNGKCHHGGRSYKHGENIYLEPCTILTCTMKNSSFGYVHGTTCGTVSAKPPCKVIPMTVGIYPACCPRAVCP
;
A
#
# COMPACT_ATOMS: atom_id res chain seq x y z
N MET A 1 -15.89 35.95 -13.47
CA MET A 1 -15.12 35.52 -12.26
C MET A 1 -15.70 34.26 -11.60
N THR A 2 -17.01 34.03 -11.64
CA THR A 2 -17.68 32.86 -11.04
C THR A 2 -17.28 31.55 -11.73
N GLU A 3 -17.29 31.50 -13.06
CA GLU A 3 -16.90 30.33 -13.86
C GLU A 3 -15.48 29.83 -13.56
N LEU A 4 -14.51 30.75 -13.44
CA LEU A 4 -13.12 30.41 -13.13
C LEU A 4 -12.98 29.82 -11.72
N ARG A 5 -13.74 30.34 -10.74
CA ARG A 5 -13.77 29.80 -9.37
C ARG A 5 -14.38 28.40 -9.35
N THR A 6 -15.47 28.17 -10.06
CA THR A 6 -16.13 26.86 -10.14
C THR A 6 -15.19 25.81 -10.73
N CYS A 7 -14.49 26.13 -11.83
CA CYS A 7 -13.51 25.23 -12.43
C CYS A 7 -12.35 24.89 -11.47
N LEU A 8 -11.85 25.87 -10.71
CA LEU A 8 -10.76 25.67 -9.75
C LEU A 8 -11.18 24.72 -8.61
N VAL A 9 -12.40 24.87 -8.08
CA VAL A 9 -12.92 23.97 -7.03
C VAL A 9 -13.07 22.53 -7.56
N ILE A 10 -13.57 22.36 -8.78
CA ILE A 10 -13.69 21.03 -9.41
C ILE A 10 -12.30 20.40 -9.59
N PHE A 11 -11.32 21.17 -10.03
CA PHE A 11 -9.96 20.67 -10.23
C PHE A 11 -9.33 20.22 -8.90
N ILE A 12 -9.44 21.04 -7.85
CA ILE A 12 -8.91 20.73 -6.52
C ILE A 12 -9.57 19.48 -5.95
N THR A 13 -10.90 19.37 -6.04
CA THR A 13 -11.63 18.20 -5.50
C THR A 13 -11.23 16.89 -6.19
N LEU A 14 -11.08 16.90 -7.53
CA LEU A 14 -10.58 15.75 -8.28
C LEU A 14 -9.12 15.39 -7.91
N PHE A 15 -8.28 16.39 -7.70
CA PHE A 15 -6.88 16.19 -7.31
C PHE A 15 -6.77 15.59 -5.90
N VAL A 16 -7.53 16.11 -4.94
CA VAL A 16 -7.57 15.58 -3.56
C VAL A 16 -8.08 14.14 -3.55
N ALA A 17 -9.11 13.82 -4.33
CA ALA A 17 -9.61 12.45 -4.44
C ALA A 17 -8.55 11.48 -5.01
N ARG A 18 -7.75 11.93 -6.00
CA ARG A 18 -6.65 11.14 -6.56
C ARG A 18 -5.52 10.91 -5.55
N ILE A 19 -5.09 11.95 -4.84
CA ILE A 19 -4.04 11.85 -3.80
C ILE A 19 -4.49 10.92 -2.67
N SER A 20 -5.75 11.02 -2.25
CA SER A 20 -6.33 10.16 -1.21
C SER A 20 -6.26 8.68 -1.60
N TRP A 21 -6.44 8.36 -2.89
CA TRP A 21 -6.31 6.99 -3.40
C TRP A 21 -4.86 6.48 -3.38
N GLN A 22 -3.89 7.37 -3.63
CA GLN A 22 -2.46 7.06 -3.60
C GLN A 22 -1.90 6.86 -2.18
N ALA A 23 -2.61 7.30 -1.14
CA ALA A 23 -2.20 7.08 0.26
C ALA A 23 -2.23 5.60 0.67
N THR A 24 -2.88 4.75 -0.13
CA THR A 24 -2.79 3.30 -0.02
C THR A 24 -1.94 2.77 -1.16
N LEU A 25 -1.01 1.84 -0.91
CA LEU A 25 -0.23 1.12 -1.92
C LEU A 25 -1.15 0.23 -2.77
N ARG A 26 -2.08 0.82 -3.51
CA ARG A 26 -3.13 0.13 -4.24
C ARG A 26 -2.88 0.29 -5.73
N GLU A 27 -2.44 -0.79 -6.36
CA GLU A 27 -2.13 -0.83 -7.78
C GLU A 27 -3.16 -1.69 -8.52
N PRO A 28 -3.79 -1.18 -9.58
CA PRO A 28 -4.68 -1.98 -10.42
C PRO A 28 -3.88 -3.03 -11.20
N VAL A 29 -4.39 -4.27 -11.26
CA VAL A 29 -3.73 -5.38 -11.96
C VAL A 29 -4.70 -6.15 -12.83
N THR A 30 -4.16 -6.83 -13.85
CA THR A 30 -4.94 -7.78 -14.64
C THR A 30 -5.31 -8.99 -13.79
N TYR A 31 -6.58 -9.38 -13.79
CA TYR A 31 -7.05 -10.58 -13.13
C TYR A 31 -7.53 -11.58 -14.18
N LYS A 32 -6.85 -12.70 -14.32
CA LYS A 32 -7.19 -13.75 -15.30
C LYS A 32 -6.98 -15.10 -14.67
N ASN A 33 -7.83 -16.08 -15.04
CA ASN A 33 -7.75 -17.45 -14.55
C ASN A 33 -7.71 -17.56 -13.00
N GLY A 34 -8.44 -16.70 -12.30
CA GLY A 34 -8.50 -16.67 -10.84
C GLY A 34 -7.25 -16.09 -10.16
N LYS A 35 -6.37 -15.39 -10.89
CA LYS A 35 -5.10 -14.88 -10.38
C LYS A 35 -4.85 -13.42 -10.75
N CYS A 36 -4.23 -12.66 -9.84
CA CYS A 36 -3.63 -11.37 -10.12
C CYS A 36 -2.28 -11.55 -10.82
N HIS A 37 -2.04 -10.80 -11.90
CA HIS A 37 -0.74 -10.74 -12.55
C HIS A 37 0.02 -9.49 -12.12
N HIS A 38 1.07 -9.66 -11.30
CA HIS A 38 1.88 -8.57 -10.74
C HIS A 38 3.37 -8.95 -10.80
N GLY A 39 4.23 -8.00 -11.22
CA GLY A 39 5.67 -8.23 -11.29
C GLY A 39 6.10 -9.44 -12.14
N GLY A 40 5.36 -9.76 -13.20
CA GLY A 40 5.61 -10.93 -14.06
C GLY A 40 5.22 -12.29 -13.46
N ARG A 41 4.65 -12.32 -12.26
CA ARG A 41 4.16 -13.54 -11.58
C ARG A 41 2.65 -13.51 -11.42
N SER A 42 2.07 -14.68 -11.11
CA SER A 42 0.62 -14.84 -10.95
C SER A 42 0.29 -15.32 -9.55
N TYR A 43 -0.54 -14.58 -8.83
CA TYR A 43 -0.89 -14.81 -7.43
C TYR A 43 -2.39 -15.07 -7.29
N LYS A 44 -2.78 -16.04 -6.46
CA LYS A 44 -4.19 -16.32 -6.18
C LYS A 44 -4.83 -15.18 -5.41
N HIS A 45 -6.15 -15.10 -5.47
CA HIS A 45 -6.88 -14.20 -4.60
C HIS A 45 -6.57 -14.49 -3.11
N GLY A 46 -6.26 -13.45 -2.35
CA GLY A 46 -5.85 -13.52 -0.94
C GLY A 46 -4.39 -13.91 -0.71
N GLU A 47 -3.63 -14.19 -1.78
CA GLU A 47 -2.22 -14.54 -1.65
C GLU A 47 -1.36 -13.30 -1.36
N ASN A 48 -0.40 -13.48 -0.45
CA ASN A 48 0.54 -12.45 -0.02
C ASN A 48 1.78 -12.44 -0.91
N ILE A 49 2.19 -11.24 -1.31
CA ILE A 49 3.38 -10.97 -2.10
C ILE A 49 4.34 -10.19 -1.22
N TYR A 50 5.48 -10.78 -0.89
CA TYR A 50 6.49 -10.11 -0.07
C TYR A 50 7.47 -9.37 -0.97
N LEU A 51 7.64 -8.07 -0.72
CA LEU A 51 8.52 -7.19 -1.46
C LEU A 51 9.53 -6.55 -0.52
N GLU A 52 10.71 -6.26 -1.06
CA GLU A 52 11.73 -5.47 -0.38
C GLU A 52 11.61 -3.97 -0.74
N PRO A 53 11.83 -3.05 0.21
CA PRO A 53 12.06 -3.33 1.63
C PRO A 53 10.75 -3.58 2.41
N CYS A 54 10.75 -4.62 3.25
CA CYS A 54 9.73 -4.96 4.26
C CYS A 54 8.27 -4.56 3.95
N THR A 55 7.76 -5.00 2.80
CA THR A 55 6.42 -4.68 2.32
C THR A 55 5.66 -5.97 2.03
N ILE A 56 4.37 -5.98 2.35
CA ILE A 56 3.45 -7.05 1.96
C ILE A 56 2.38 -6.49 1.04
N LEU A 57 2.15 -7.12 -0.11
CA LEU A 57 0.99 -6.87 -0.95
C LEU A 57 0.02 -8.05 -0.85
N THR A 58 -1.26 -7.80 -1.04
CA THR A 58 -2.29 -8.83 -1.11
C THR A 58 -3.06 -8.73 -2.42
N CYS A 59 -3.15 -9.85 -3.15
CA CYS A 59 -3.95 -9.92 -4.38
C CYS A 59 -5.46 -9.92 -4.06
N THR A 60 -6.18 -8.92 -4.56
CA THR A 60 -7.63 -8.81 -4.38
C THR A 60 -8.35 -8.80 -5.73
N MET A 61 -9.30 -9.71 -5.89
CA MET A 61 -10.20 -9.72 -7.04
C MET A 61 -11.24 -8.59 -6.89
N LYS A 62 -11.51 -7.85 -7.97
CA LYS A 62 -12.64 -6.91 -8.01
C LYS A 62 -13.74 -7.42 -8.93
N ASN A 63 -13.38 -7.97 -10.08
CA ASN A 63 -14.28 -8.67 -11.00
C ASN A 63 -13.49 -9.74 -11.78
N SER A 64 -14.13 -10.40 -12.75
CA SER A 64 -13.55 -11.53 -13.50
C SER A 64 -12.32 -11.18 -14.35
N SER A 65 -12.12 -9.91 -14.71
CA SER A 65 -11.00 -9.44 -15.55
C SER A 65 -10.05 -8.45 -14.86
N PHE A 66 -10.46 -7.90 -13.71
CA PHE A 66 -9.79 -6.83 -13.00
C PHE A 66 -9.62 -7.14 -11.52
N GLY A 67 -8.39 -6.92 -11.04
CA GLY A 67 -8.03 -7.03 -9.64
C GLY A 67 -7.21 -5.80 -9.22
N TYR A 68 -6.81 -5.79 -7.96
CA TYR A 68 -5.82 -4.86 -7.47
C TYR A 68 -4.93 -5.59 -6.46
N VAL A 69 -3.66 -5.23 -6.45
CA VAL A 69 -2.81 -5.52 -5.30
C VAL A 69 -2.90 -4.33 -4.36
N HIS A 70 -3.01 -4.59 -3.06
CA HIS A 70 -2.91 -3.54 -2.06
C HIS A 70 -1.81 -3.87 -1.06
N GLY A 71 -0.99 -2.89 -0.75
CA GLY A 71 0.21 -3.02 0.05
C GLY A 71 0.09 -2.42 1.43
N THR A 72 0.77 -3.05 2.37
CA THR A 72 1.03 -2.52 3.71
C THR A 72 2.54 -2.48 3.92
N THR A 73 3.03 -1.34 4.37
CA THR A 73 4.41 -1.12 4.79
C THR A 73 4.48 -1.02 6.31
N CYS A 74 5.70 -0.98 6.85
CA CYS A 74 5.88 -0.69 8.26
C CYS A 74 5.40 0.73 8.61
N GLY A 75 4.75 0.85 9.77
CA GLY A 75 4.43 2.15 10.35
C GLY A 75 5.66 2.84 10.95
N THR A 76 5.55 4.15 11.15
CA THR A 76 6.56 4.93 11.89
C THR A 76 6.51 4.57 13.36
N VAL A 77 7.65 4.19 13.93
CA VAL A 77 7.78 3.87 15.35
C VAL A 77 8.65 4.91 16.03
N SER A 78 8.17 5.42 17.16
CA SER A 78 8.95 6.28 18.07
C SER A 78 8.91 5.68 19.47
N ALA A 79 9.97 5.87 20.23
CA ALA A 79 10.09 5.38 21.60
C ALA A 79 10.62 6.50 22.50
N LYS A 80 10.09 6.58 23.73
CA LYS A 80 10.62 7.44 24.78
C LYS A 80 11.58 6.62 25.65
N PRO A 81 12.62 7.25 26.24
CA PRO A 81 13.46 6.59 27.24
C PRO A 81 12.60 5.97 28.37
N PRO A 82 12.96 4.78 28.89
CA PRO A 82 14.19 4.01 28.63
C PRO A 82 14.13 3.12 27.38
N CYS A 83 13.03 3.13 26.63
CA CYS A 83 12.87 2.29 25.45
C CYS A 83 13.68 2.83 24.25
N LYS A 84 14.14 1.93 23.39
CA LYS A 84 14.89 2.24 22.16
C LYS A 84 14.14 1.73 20.94
N VAL A 85 14.27 2.46 19.83
CA VAL A 85 13.78 1.97 18.52
C VAL A 85 14.85 1.08 17.91
N ILE A 86 14.49 -0.17 17.64
CA ILE A 86 15.26 -1.05 16.77
C ILE A 86 14.82 -0.72 15.33
N PRO A 87 15.76 -0.40 14.42
CA PRO A 87 15.44 -0.06 13.04
C PRO A 87 14.90 -1.26 12.26
N MET A 88 14.46 -1.01 11.01
CA MET A 88 14.08 -2.07 10.08
C MET A 88 15.23 -3.07 9.91
N THR A 89 14.91 -4.35 9.91
CA THR A 89 15.87 -5.46 9.76
C THR A 89 15.62 -6.24 8.47
N VAL A 90 16.56 -7.09 8.07
CA VAL A 90 16.34 -8.01 6.94
C VAL A 90 15.35 -9.09 7.37
N GLY A 91 14.35 -9.38 6.53
CA GLY A 91 13.35 -10.41 6.82
C GLY A 91 12.04 -10.18 6.08
N ILE A 92 11.00 -10.87 6.56
CA ILE A 92 9.66 -10.86 5.97
C ILE A 92 8.74 -10.00 6.82
N TYR A 93 7.87 -9.21 6.18
CA TYR A 93 6.86 -8.42 6.89
C TYR A 93 5.94 -9.32 7.73
N PRO A 94 5.58 -8.95 8.97
CA PRO A 94 5.93 -7.72 9.70
C PRO A 94 7.21 -7.84 10.54
N ALA A 95 7.87 -9.00 10.56
CA ALA A 95 9.02 -9.25 11.44
C ALA A 95 10.22 -8.34 11.15
N CYS A 96 10.39 -7.91 9.89
CA CYS A 96 11.43 -6.96 9.50
C CYS A 96 11.14 -5.51 9.93
N CYS A 97 9.95 -5.18 10.43
CA CYS A 97 9.59 -3.80 10.75
C CYS A 97 10.35 -3.23 11.95
N PRO A 98 10.60 -1.91 11.98
CA PRO A 98 11.12 -1.24 13.16
C PRO A 98 10.18 -1.44 14.34
N ARG A 99 10.74 -1.57 15.54
CA ARG A 99 9.98 -1.80 16.78
C ARG A 99 10.62 -1.11 17.97
N ALA A 100 9.79 -0.71 18.92
CA ALA A 100 10.27 -0.22 20.22
C ALA A 100 10.56 -1.42 21.12
N VAL A 101 11.73 -1.41 21.76
CA VAL A 101 12.10 -2.38 22.80
C VAL A 101 12.45 -1.63 24.06
N CYS A 102 11.83 -2.03 25.15
CA CYS A 102 12.10 -1.53 26.50
C CYS A 102 12.93 -2.57 27.26
N PRO A 103 13.77 -2.14 28.22
CA PRO A 103 14.43 -3.06 29.14
C PRO A 103 13.42 -3.89 29.94
#